data_AF-A0A1T4S778-F1
#
_entry.id   AF-A0A1T4S778-F1
#
_cell.length_a   1.000
_cell.length_b   1.000
_cell.length_c   1.000
_cell.angle_alpha   90.00
_cell.angle_beta   90.00
_cell.angle_gamma   90.00
#
_symmetry.space_group_name_H-M   'P 1'
#
loop_
_entity.id
_entity.type
_entity.pdbx_description
1 polymer ?
#
loop_
_entity_poly.entity_id
_entity_poly.type
_entity_poly.pdbx_seq_one_letter_code
_entity_poly.pdbx_strand_id
1 'polypeptide(L)'
;MTDKTSPYIFPFQSFQHLDRTEESATFLPARTVGTADLQPLVERFAPPLALPAEGSLAERILALFVQPDVLFGQAEFVTSRSAEWLAAIETRIAADQPIEFTILGFPFKMPVPLKTNRRDADFGEVVSLCRLNRIGEAIAAHHKPGARVHVLTEGPFHELNGISRDWADGYFASLGRVVERFGIGKHLKLHDLDVVLDDEADFRPAWEEATADIRRRREDGDPATLTAIRDALPVRFHNIANPGVSEDELRRAYRGDEDAAGLRRSITARAEAGVVAYRGFLEARDRIGLLERLVPGGLSMTVSPRPGRLGVRPLPRPANKLPYHGVPVIERGGASLRIDYLWDLRHGGGTLEPLHLEGDADPAPFVYREA
;
A
#
# COMPACT_ATOMS: atom_id res chain seq x y z
N MET A 1 10.23 -3.33 15.51
CA MET A 1 9.77 -2.13 14.81
C MET A 1 9.93 -0.98 15.78
N THR A 2 10.58 0.12 15.40
CA THR A 2 10.41 1.36 16.18
C THR A 2 8.98 1.83 15.94
N ASP A 3 8.18 1.96 17.00
CA ASP A 3 6.72 2.23 16.93
C ASP A 3 6.32 3.60 16.35
N LYS A 4 7.26 4.31 15.71
CA LYS A 4 7.00 5.57 15.04
C LYS A 4 6.49 5.30 13.63
N THR A 5 5.18 5.11 13.52
CA THR A 5 4.48 5.24 12.23
C THR A 5 4.35 6.73 11.92
N SER A 6 4.68 7.14 10.69
CA SER A 6 4.28 8.47 10.22
C SER A 6 2.76 8.44 10.01
N PRO A 7 2.00 9.42 10.51
CA PRO A 7 0.55 9.45 10.28
C PRO A 7 0.22 9.69 8.80
N TYR A 8 1.20 10.01 7.96
CA TYR A 8 0.99 10.37 6.55
C TYR A 8 1.48 9.31 5.57
N ILE A 9 2.48 8.49 5.93
CA ILE A 9 3.08 7.54 4.99
C ILE A 9 3.56 6.28 5.70
N PHE A 10 3.40 5.13 5.04
CA PHE A 10 3.86 3.85 5.57
C PHE A 10 5.39 3.89 5.77
N PRO A 11 5.91 3.44 6.92
CA PRO A 11 7.33 3.58 7.24
C PRO A 11 8.20 2.72 6.31
N PHE A 12 9.26 3.34 5.80
CA PHE A 12 10.34 2.65 5.11
C PHE A 12 11.05 1.68 6.06
N GLN A 13 11.36 0.48 5.57
CA GLN A 13 12.24 -0.46 6.27
C GLN A 13 13.62 -0.33 5.64
N SER A 14 14.69 -0.30 6.45
CA SER A 14 16.04 -0.27 5.91
C SER A 14 16.35 -1.55 5.12
N PHE A 15 17.10 -1.39 4.03
CA PHE A 15 17.73 -2.52 3.35
C PHE A 15 18.72 -3.22 4.28
N GLN A 16 18.81 -4.54 4.16
CA GLN A 16 19.65 -5.39 5.00
C GLN A 16 21.06 -5.59 4.43
N HIS A 17 21.22 -5.51 3.11
CA HIS A 17 22.43 -5.96 2.42
C HIS A 17 23.02 -4.93 1.44
N LEU A 18 22.80 -3.62 1.65
CA LEU A 18 23.42 -2.59 0.80
C LEU A 18 24.95 -2.56 0.87
N ASP A 19 25.52 -3.13 1.93
CA ASP A 19 26.96 -3.29 2.15
C ASP A 19 27.60 -4.31 1.20
N ARG A 20 26.82 -5.27 0.70
CA ARG A 20 27.26 -6.33 -0.21
C ARG A 20 27.12 -5.90 -1.66
N THR A 21 27.99 -6.40 -2.54
CA THR A 21 27.93 -6.15 -4.00
C THR A 21 27.85 -7.43 -4.81
N GLU A 22 28.27 -8.55 -4.23
CA GLU A 22 28.21 -9.86 -4.87
C GLU A 22 26.88 -10.53 -4.52
N GLU A 23 26.13 -10.94 -5.56
CA GLU A 23 24.96 -11.78 -5.37
C GLU A 23 25.39 -13.10 -4.75
N SER A 24 24.70 -13.49 -3.68
CA SER A 24 24.98 -14.73 -2.94
C SER A 24 23.79 -15.68 -2.94
N ALA A 25 22.61 -15.21 -3.35
CA ALA A 25 21.44 -16.05 -3.50
C ALA A 25 21.56 -16.95 -4.75
N THR A 26 21.00 -18.14 -4.65
CA THR A 26 20.88 -19.08 -5.77
C THR A 26 19.44 -19.08 -6.26
N PHE A 27 19.21 -18.67 -7.51
CA PHE A 27 17.89 -18.78 -8.14
C PHE A 27 17.79 -20.10 -8.91
N LEU A 28 16.86 -20.96 -8.49
CA LEU A 28 16.49 -22.18 -9.21
C LEU A 28 15.83 -21.83 -10.56
N PRO A 29 15.72 -22.80 -11.49
CA PRO A 29 14.95 -22.61 -12.70
C PRO A 29 13.53 -22.13 -12.39
N ALA A 30 13.09 -21.11 -13.11
CA ALA A 30 11.75 -20.56 -12.98
C ALA A 30 10.69 -21.61 -13.28
N ARG A 31 9.59 -21.59 -12.52
CA ARG A 31 8.44 -22.48 -12.72
C ARG A 31 7.20 -21.66 -13.04
N THR A 32 6.44 -22.08 -14.05
CA THR A 32 5.11 -21.51 -14.30
C THR A 32 4.08 -22.21 -13.42
N VAL A 33 3.19 -21.43 -12.80
CA VAL A 33 2.11 -21.89 -11.93
C VAL A 33 0.78 -21.29 -12.36
N GLY A 34 -0.30 -22.05 -12.18
CA GLY A 34 -1.66 -21.59 -12.38
C GLY A 34 -2.25 -20.94 -11.13
N THR A 35 -3.45 -20.38 -11.26
CA THR A 35 -4.21 -19.84 -10.10
C THR A 35 -4.55 -20.93 -9.09
N ALA A 36 -4.87 -22.14 -9.57
CA ALA A 36 -5.18 -23.29 -8.73
C ALA A 36 -4.01 -23.68 -7.81
N ASP A 37 -2.77 -23.50 -8.26
CA ASP A 37 -1.58 -23.76 -7.44
C ASP A 37 -1.40 -22.73 -6.31
N LEU A 38 -1.83 -21.49 -6.54
CA LEU A 38 -1.68 -20.37 -5.60
C LEU A 38 -2.89 -20.19 -4.68
N GLN A 39 -4.09 -20.66 -5.06
CA GLN A 39 -5.31 -20.47 -4.26
C GLN A 39 -5.18 -20.99 -2.82
N PRO A 40 -4.60 -22.19 -2.55
CA PRO A 40 -4.42 -22.64 -1.17
C PRO A 40 -3.53 -21.72 -0.33
N LEU A 41 -2.58 -21.03 -0.97
CA LEU A 41 -1.72 -20.04 -0.31
C LEU A 41 -2.48 -18.72 -0.07
N VAL A 42 -3.34 -18.29 -1.01
CA VAL A 42 -4.25 -17.16 -0.79
C VAL A 42 -5.12 -17.42 0.43
N GLU A 43 -5.77 -18.59 0.52
CA GLU A 43 -6.61 -18.96 1.67
C GLU A 43 -5.82 -19.01 2.98
N ARG A 44 -4.56 -19.44 2.93
CA ARG A 44 -3.69 -19.45 4.12
C ARG A 44 -3.32 -18.04 4.59
N PHE A 45 -2.99 -17.14 3.66
CA PHE A 45 -2.49 -15.80 3.98
C PHE A 45 -3.59 -14.74 4.10
N ALA A 46 -4.78 -15.04 3.59
CA ALA A 46 -5.99 -14.24 3.67
C ALA A 46 -7.19 -15.12 4.12
N PRO A 47 -7.11 -15.73 5.32
CA PRO A 47 -8.16 -16.62 5.78
C PRO A 47 -9.48 -15.87 5.95
N PRO A 48 -10.63 -16.57 5.82
CA PRO A 48 -11.94 -15.99 6.11
C PRO A 48 -11.99 -15.35 7.50
N LEU A 49 -12.61 -14.18 7.59
CA LEU A 49 -12.83 -13.46 8.83
C LEU A 49 -14.22 -13.75 9.39
N ALA A 50 -14.38 -13.59 10.70
CA ALA A 50 -15.67 -13.72 11.38
C ALA A 50 -15.91 -12.53 12.31
N LEU A 51 -17.15 -12.06 12.37
CA LEU A 51 -17.54 -11.08 13.37
C LEU A 51 -17.51 -11.73 14.77
N PRO A 52 -17.10 -11.00 15.82
CA PRO A 52 -17.24 -11.46 17.21
C PRO A 52 -18.68 -11.86 17.54
N ALA A 53 -18.90 -12.70 18.55
CA ALA A 53 -20.22 -13.23 18.87
C ALA A 53 -21.11 -12.24 19.63
N GLU A 54 -20.52 -11.39 20.48
CA GLU A 54 -21.24 -10.54 21.43
C GLU A 54 -21.41 -9.10 20.93
N GLY A 55 -22.48 -8.45 21.38
CA GLY A 55 -22.84 -7.07 21.01
C GLY A 55 -23.88 -6.98 19.90
N SER A 56 -24.37 -5.77 19.67
CA SER A 56 -25.16 -5.41 18.49
C SER A 56 -24.37 -5.66 17.21
N LEU A 57 -25.05 -5.73 16.06
CA LEU A 57 -24.37 -5.90 14.77
C LEU A 57 -23.34 -4.79 14.51
N ALA A 58 -23.65 -3.53 14.86
CA ALA A 58 -22.73 -2.42 14.70
C ALA A 58 -21.47 -2.57 15.57
N GLU A 59 -21.63 -2.95 16.85
CA GLU A 59 -20.52 -3.21 17.76
C GLU A 59 -19.64 -4.36 17.27
N ARG A 60 -20.26 -5.44 16.77
CA ARG A 60 -19.56 -6.60 16.21
C ARG A 60 -18.75 -6.21 14.97
N ILE A 61 -19.30 -5.36 14.10
CA ILE A 61 -18.61 -4.86 12.90
C ILE A 61 -17.43 -3.96 13.29
N LEU A 62 -17.61 -3.03 14.25
CA LEU A 62 -16.51 -2.20 14.73
C LEU A 62 -15.43 -3.07 15.41
N ALA A 63 -15.82 -4.08 16.18
CA ALA A 63 -14.91 -4.98 16.87
C ALA A 63 -14.08 -5.85 15.92
N LEU A 64 -14.53 -6.08 14.67
CA LEU A 64 -13.72 -6.72 13.63
C LEU A 64 -12.40 -5.96 13.39
N PHE A 65 -12.43 -4.62 13.41
CA PHE A 65 -11.27 -3.78 13.12
C PHE A 65 -10.21 -3.74 14.24
N VAL A 66 -10.53 -4.30 15.41
CA VAL A 66 -9.56 -4.45 16.51
C VAL A 66 -9.12 -5.90 16.72
N GLN A 67 -9.61 -6.85 15.90
CA GLN A 67 -9.11 -8.22 15.93
C GLN A 67 -7.64 -8.27 15.49
N PRO A 68 -6.78 -9.12 16.09
CA PRO A 68 -5.36 -9.20 15.75
C PRO A 68 -5.07 -9.42 14.26
N ASP A 69 -5.95 -10.16 13.58
CA ASP A 69 -5.81 -10.47 12.16
C ASP A 69 -6.20 -9.32 11.24
N VAL A 70 -6.96 -8.33 11.72
CA VAL A 70 -7.37 -7.15 10.93
C VAL A 70 -6.57 -5.92 11.34
N LEU A 71 -6.36 -5.73 12.64
CA LEU A 71 -5.78 -4.52 13.20
C LEU A 71 -4.35 -4.27 12.70
N PHE A 72 -4.15 -3.06 12.19
CA PHE A 72 -2.83 -2.48 12.01
C PHE A 72 -2.67 -1.24 12.89
N GLY A 73 -1.61 -1.21 13.69
CA GLY A 73 -1.38 -0.19 14.71
C GLY A 73 -1.98 -0.56 16.07
N GLN A 74 -2.37 0.47 16.82
CA GLN A 74 -2.90 0.37 18.17
C GLN A 74 -4.44 0.34 18.14
N ALA A 75 -5.06 -0.47 19.00
CA ALA A 75 -6.52 -0.58 19.05
C ALA A 75 -7.17 0.77 19.44
N GLU A 76 -6.48 1.55 20.27
CA GLU A 76 -6.84 2.89 20.72
C GLU A 76 -7.03 3.87 19.55
N PHE A 77 -6.31 3.67 18.44
CA PHE A 77 -6.49 4.51 17.25
C PHE A 77 -7.86 4.32 16.59
N VAL A 78 -8.41 3.11 16.70
CA VAL A 78 -9.77 2.78 16.23
C VAL A 78 -10.79 3.21 17.28
N THR A 79 -10.60 2.81 18.54
CA THR A 79 -11.60 2.97 19.60
C THR A 79 -11.75 4.41 20.10
N SER A 80 -10.77 5.28 19.86
CA SER A 80 -10.87 6.72 20.17
C SER A 80 -12.04 7.44 19.50
N ARG A 81 -12.62 6.87 18.43
CA ARG A 81 -13.81 7.38 17.73
C ARG A 81 -14.95 6.37 17.68
N SER A 82 -15.03 5.43 18.63
CA SER A 82 -16.05 4.36 18.63
C SER A 82 -17.47 4.89 18.47
N ALA A 83 -17.84 5.96 19.18
CA ALA A 83 -19.20 6.52 19.09
C ALA A 83 -19.56 6.98 17.68
N GLU A 84 -18.62 7.63 16.98
CA GLU A 84 -18.82 8.10 15.60
C GLU A 84 -18.89 6.94 14.62
N TRP A 85 -18.05 5.92 14.79
CA TRP A 85 -18.09 4.71 13.97
C TRP A 85 -19.38 3.92 14.15
N LEU A 86 -19.82 3.72 15.39
CA LEU A 86 -21.07 3.04 15.69
C LEU A 86 -22.24 3.77 15.06
N ALA A 87 -22.37 5.08 15.27
CA ALA A 87 -23.44 5.87 14.69
C ALA A 87 -23.50 5.78 13.16
N ALA A 88 -22.34 5.82 12.49
CA ALA A 88 -22.25 5.71 11.04
C ALA A 88 -22.64 4.30 10.54
N ILE A 89 -22.18 3.25 11.23
CA ILE A 89 -22.53 1.85 10.91
C ILE A 89 -24.03 1.60 11.13
N GLU A 90 -24.57 2.03 12.28
CA GLU A 90 -25.99 1.91 12.64
C GLU A 90 -26.89 2.60 11.63
N THR A 91 -26.50 3.79 11.18
CA THR A 91 -27.25 4.53 10.15
C THR A 91 -27.39 3.70 8.86
N ARG A 92 -26.33 3.02 8.42
CA ARG A 92 -26.36 2.15 7.23
C ARG A 92 -27.17 0.87 7.44
N ILE A 93 -27.02 0.25 8.60
CA ILE A 93 -27.79 -0.94 8.96
C ILE A 93 -29.28 -0.62 9.00
N ALA A 94 -29.67 0.48 9.65
CA ALA A 94 -31.07 0.92 9.76
C ALA A 94 -31.68 1.26 8.39
N ALA A 95 -30.87 1.73 7.44
CA ALA A 95 -31.29 2.03 6.08
C ALA A 95 -31.29 0.79 5.14
N ASP A 96 -30.94 -0.40 5.63
CA ASP A 96 -30.71 -1.62 4.82
C ASP A 96 -29.75 -1.36 3.63
N GLN A 97 -28.71 -0.57 3.87
CA GLN A 97 -27.69 -0.22 2.88
C GLN A 97 -26.37 -0.95 3.15
N PRO A 98 -25.54 -1.18 2.11
CA PRO A 98 -24.18 -1.64 2.32
C PRO A 98 -23.38 -0.69 3.20
N ILE A 99 -22.49 -1.24 4.01
CA ILE A 99 -21.52 -0.43 4.74
C ILE A 99 -20.35 -0.15 3.80
N GLU A 100 -20.11 1.13 3.55
CA GLU A 100 -19.10 1.59 2.62
C GLU A 100 -17.79 1.89 3.36
N PHE A 101 -16.68 1.37 2.87
CA PHE A 101 -15.34 1.66 3.37
C PHE A 101 -14.47 2.27 2.27
N THR A 102 -13.57 3.18 2.62
CA THR A 102 -12.59 3.76 1.70
C THR A 102 -11.17 3.47 2.17
N ILE A 103 -10.27 3.16 1.26
CA ILE A 103 -8.84 3.02 1.55
C ILE A 103 -8.02 3.59 0.40
N LEU A 104 -7.02 4.42 0.73
CA LEU A 104 -6.00 4.85 -0.22
C LEU A 104 -4.80 3.90 -0.14
N GLY A 105 -4.27 3.53 -1.28
CA GLY A 105 -3.07 2.70 -1.40
C GLY A 105 -2.94 2.11 -2.79
N PHE A 106 -1.98 1.22 -2.99
CA PHE A 106 -1.70 0.62 -4.31
C PHE A 106 -1.44 1.68 -5.40
N PRO A 107 -0.42 2.55 -5.23
CA PRO A 107 -0.07 3.55 -6.25
C PRO A 107 0.40 2.87 -7.54
N PHE A 108 1.48 2.09 -7.42
CA PHE A 108 2.18 1.35 -8.46
C PHE A 108 3.31 0.56 -7.78
N LYS A 109 3.87 -0.45 -8.44
CA LYS A 109 5.16 -1.02 -8.01
C LYS A 109 6.21 0.09 -7.95
N MET A 110 6.88 0.23 -6.81
CA MET A 110 7.84 1.32 -6.63
C MET A 110 8.92 1.27 -7.73
N PRO A 111 9.22 2.40 -8.40
CA PRO A 111 10.15 2.47 -9.52
C PRO A 111 11.62 2.50 -9.05
N VAL A 112 11.96 1.60 -8.14
CA VAL A 112 13.27 1.49 -7.51
C VAL A 112 13.77 0.07 -7.74
N PRO A 113 14.78 -0.12 -8.61
CA PRO A 113 15.22 -1.47 -9.01
C PRO A 113 15.77 -2.30 -7.85
N LEU A 114 16.27 -1.64 -6.79
CA LEU A 114 16.67 -2.30 -5.55
C LEU A 114 15.49 -2.92 -4.78
N LYS A 115 14.27 -2.41 -4.98
CA LYS A 115 13.06 -2.86 -4.28
C LYS A 115 12.36 -3.97 -5.06
N THR A 116 12.12 -3.75 -6.35
CA THR A 116 11.39 -4.67 -7.22
C THR A 116 11.76 -4.42 -8.68
N ASN A 117 11.65 -5.45 -9.49
CA ASN A 117 11.79 -5.39 -10.95
C ASN A 117 10.47 -5.57 -11.69
N ARG A 118 9.35 -5.73 -10.96
CA ARG A 118 8.01 -5.79 -11.52
C ARG A 118 7.41 -4.42 -11.75
N ARG A 119 6.50 -4.33 -12.72
CA ARG A 119 5.60 -3.20 -12.92
C ARG A 119 4.16 -3.55 -12.58
N ASP A 120 3.77 -4.80 -12.79
CA ASP A 120 2.41 -5.27 -12.54
C ASP A 120 2.25 -5.79 -11.10
N ALA A 121 0.99 -5.83 -10.65
CA ALA A 121 0.56 -6.47 -9.42
C ALA A 121 1.03 -7.92 -9.36
N ASP A 122 1.41 -8.36 -8.16
CA ASP A 122 1.93 -9.69 -7.90
C ASP A 122 1.19 -10.39 -6.77
N PHE A 123 1.71 -11.52 -6.29
CA PHE A 123 1.05 -12.29 -5.25
C PHE A 123 0.83 -11.51 -3.94
N GLY A 124 1.68 -10.53 -3.64
CA GLY A 124 1.49 -9.64 -2.50
C GLY A 124 0.22 -8.78 -2.65
N GLU A 125 -0.02 -8.21 -3.83
CA GLU A 125 -1.26 -7.48 -4.11
C GLU A 125 -2.49 -8.39 -4.05
N VAL A 126 -2.41 -9.63 -4.56
CA VAL A 126 -3.51 -10.61 -4.47
C VAL A 126 -3.92 -10.86 -3.03
N VAL A 127 -2.96 -11.20 -2.17
CA VAL A 127 -3.23 -11.48 -0.75
C VAL A 127 -3.79 -10.24 -0.07
N SER A 128 -3.25 -9.05 -0.36
CA SER A 128 -3.70 -7.82 0.26
C SER A 128 -5.14 -7.44 -0.10
N LEU A 129 -5.48 -7.53 -1.38
CA LEU A 129 -6.85 -7.30 -1.87
C LEU A 129 -7.82 -8.36 -1.34
N CYS A 130 -7.41 -9.64 -1.30
CA CYS A 130 -8.23 -10.71 -0.75
C CYS A 130 -8.59 -10.43 0.72
N ARG A 131 -7.63 -9.96 1.53
CA ARG A 131 -7.87 -9.60 2.94
C ARG A 131 -8.88 -8.47 3.09
N LEU A 132 -8.84 -7.46 2.22
CA LEU A 132 -9.88 -6.42 2.19
C LEU A 132 -11.24 -7.00 1.79
N ASN A 133 -11.28 -7.90 0.82
CA ASN A 133 -12.52 -8.59 0.42
C ASN A 133 -13.10 -9.42 1.57
N ARG A 134 -12.26 -10.09 2.39
CA ARG A 134 -12.70 -10.86 3.57
C ARG A 134 -13.44 -10.03 4.62
N ILE A 135 -13.12 -8.74 4.75
CA ILE A 135 -13.86 -7.83 5.64
C ILE A 135 -15.32 -7.73 5.17
N GLY A 136 -15.53 -7.53 3.87
CA GLY A 136 -16.86 -7.45 3.29
C GLY A 136 -17.65 -8.75 3.38
N GLU A 137 -16.99 -9.89 3.19
CA GLU A 137 -17.60 -11.22 3.35
C GLU A 137 -18.07 -11.48 4.78
N ALA A 138 -17.24 -11.16 5.77
CA ALA A 138 -17.57 -11.33 7.18
C ALA A 138 -18.80 -10.50 7.59
N ILE A 139 -18.91 -9.28 7.06
CA ILE A 139 -20.07 -8.41 7.30
C ILE A 139 -21.30 -8.95 6.56
N ALA A 140 -21.16 -9.37 5.31
CA ALA A 140 -22.25 -9.89 4.48
C ALA A 140 -22.88 -11.19 5.02
N ALA A 141 -22.16 -11.95 5.83
CA ALA A 141 -22.70 -13.11 6.53
C ALA A 141 -23.76 -12.75 7.59
N HIS A 142 -23.82 -11.49 8.04
CA HIS A 142 -24.73 -11.03 9.09
C HIS A 142 -25.61 -9.82 8.70
N HIS A 143 -25.21 -9.08 7.65
CA HIS A 143 -25.94 -7.95 7.09
C HIS A 143 -26.17 -8.22 5.60
N LYS A 144 -27.41 -8.44 5.16
CA LYS A 144 -27.70 -8.90 3.78
C LYS A 144 -27.17 -7.95 2.69
N PRO A 145 -27.29 -6.60 2.81
CA PRO A 145 -26.62 -5.66 1.89
C PRO A 145 -25.09 -5.76 1.90
N GLY A 146 -24.52 -6.26 3.00
CA GLY A 146 -23.11 -6.50 3.18
C GLY A 146 -22.29 -5.23 3.33
N ALA A 147 -21.07 -5.28 2.83
CA ALA A 147 -20.16 -4.15 2.80
C ALA A 147 -19.34 -4.15 1.52
N ARG A 148 -18.79 -2.98 1.20
CA ARG A 148 -17.90 -2.79 0.06
C ARG A 148 -16.70 -1.93 0.45
N VAL A 149 -15.52 -2.39 0.04
CA VAL A 149 -14.26 -1.67 0.20
C VAL A 149 -13.89 -0.99 -1.11
N HIS A 150 -13.91 0.33 -1.10
CA HIS A 150 -13.47 1.18 -2.18
C HIS A 150 -11.96 1.41 -2.05
N VAL A 151 -11.18 0.77 -2.92
CA VAL A 151 -9.72 0.95 -3.01
C VAL A 151 -9.46 2.08 -4.00
N LEU A 152 -9.06 3.24 -3.48
CA LEU A 152 -8.70 4.40 -4.28
C LEU A 152 -7.19 4.35 -4.54
N THR A 153 -6.84 3.97 -5.76
CA THR A 153 -5.44 3.78 -6.15
C THR A 153 -4.72 5.10 -6.30
N GLU A 154 -3.47 5.16 -5.86
CA GLU A 154 -2.71 6.40 -5.74
C GLU A 154 -1.89 6.71 -7.02
N GLY A 155 -2.47 6.44 -8.19
CA GLY A 155 -1.90 6.68 -9.52
C GLY A 155 -1.31 8.08 -9.74
N PRO A 156 -1.99 9.18 -9.32
CA PRO A 156 -1.51 10.56 -9.50
C PRO A 156 -0.13 10.85 -8.91
N PHE A 157 0.37 9.99 -8.01
CA PHE A 157 1.73 10.12 -7.50
C PHE A 157 2.81 9.73 -8.50
N HIS A 158 2.44 9.28 -9.70
CA HIS A 158 3.38 9.09 -10.80
C HIS A 158 4.18 10.38 -11.07
N GLU A 159 3.52 11.55 -11.04
CA GLU A 159 4.11 12.88 -11.18
C GLU A 159 5.21 13.12 -10.12
N LEU A 160 4.96 12.66 -8.89
CA LEU A 160 5.85 12.87 -7.75
C LEU A 160 7.00 11.87 -7.69
N ASN A 161 6.85 10.72 -8.35
CA ASN A 161 7.80 9.62 -8.34
C ASN A 161 8.66 9.58 -9.61
N GLY A 162 8.41 10.45 -10.59
CA GLY A 162 9.20 10.58 -11.80
C GLY A 162 8.95 9.44 -12.79
N ILE A 163 7.73 8.92 -12.86
CA ILE A 163 7.30 7.91 -13.84
C ILE A 163 6.16 8.44 -14.70
N SER A 164 5.98 7.84 -15.88
CA SER A 164 4.88 8.15 -16.78
C SER A 164 3.53 7.70 -16.21
N ARG A 165 2.45 8.37 -16.62
CA ARG A 165 1.08 7.96 -16.29
C ARG A 165 0.78 6.54 -16.77
N ASP A 166 1.21 6.18 -17.98
CA ASP A 166 1.07 4.82 -18.53
C ASP A 166 1.60 3.71 -17.61
N TRP A 167 2.60 4.00 -16.77
CA TRP A 167 3.08 3.04 -15.77
C TRP A 167 2.03 2.84 -14.68
N ALA A 168 1.50 3.93 -14.11
CA ALA A 168 0.44 3.87 -13.11
C ALA A 168 -0.84 3.22 -13.67
N ASP A 169 -1.27 3.61 -14.87
CA ASP A 169 -2.44 3.03 -15.55
C ASP A 169 -2.25 1.53 -15.80
N GLY A 170 -1.04 1.12 -16.25
CA GLY A 170 -0.69 -0.28 -16.45
C GLY A 170 -0.78 -1.10 -15.17
N TYR A 171 -0.29 -0.55 -14.06
CA TYR A 171 -0.41 -1.17 -12.74
C TYR A 171 -1.88 -1.23 -12.28
N PHE A 172 -2.67 -0.16 -12.44
CA PHE A 172 -4.09 -0.17 -12.10
C PHE A 172 -4.85 -1.26 -12.88
N ALA A 173 -4.60 -1.36 -14.19
CA ALA A 173 -5.17 -2.43 -15.02
C ALA A 173 -4.74 -3.82 -14.54
N SER A 174 -3.49 -3.97 -14.07
CA SER A 174 -3.00 -5.24 -13.50
C SER A 174 -3.72 -5.63 -12.20
N LEU A 175 -4.08 -4.65 -11.36
CA LEU A 175 -4.91 -4.90 -10.17
C LEU A 175 -6.28 -5.47 -10.56
N GLY A 176 -6.92 -4.88 -11.59
CA GLY A 176 -8.18 -5.38 -12.13
C GLY A 176 -8.07 -6.84 -12.60
N ARG A 177 -7.01 -7.15 -13.37
CA ARG A 177 -6.74 -8.52 -13.84
C ARG A 177 -6.58 -9.51 -12.68
N VAL A 178 -5.81 -9.18 -11.64
CA VAL A 178 -5.64 -10.12 -10.51
C VAL A 178 -6.91 -10.27 -9.67
N VAL A 179 -7.71 -9.21 -9.53
CA VAL A 179 -9.01 -9.28 -8.84
C VAL A 179 -9.97 -10.24 -9.54
N GLU A 180 -10.11 -10.10 -10.86
CA GLU A 180 -10.94 -10.99 -11.67
C GLU A 180 -10.41 -12.43 -11.62
N ARG A 181 -9.11 -12.59 -11.87
CA ARG A 181 -8.46 -13.90 -12.00
C ARG A 181 -8.49 -14.75 -10.73
N PHE A 182 -8.40 -14.13 -9.56
CA PHE A 182 -8.49 -14.82 -8.26
C PHE A 182 -9.91 -14.79 -7.67
N GLY A 183 -10.89 -14.18 -8.36
CA GLY A 183 -12.27 -14.12 -7.90
C GLY A 183 -12.48 -13.31 -6.61
N ILE A 184 -11.62 -12.34 -6.32
CA ILE A 184 -11.59 -11.59 -5.04
C ILE A 184 -12.29 -10.21 -5.13
N GLY A 185 -13.19 -10.03 -6.10
CA GLY A 185 -13.81 -8.74 -6.42
C GLY A 185 -15.18 -8.47 -5.80
N LYS A 186 -15.82 -9.46 -5.18
CA LYS A 186 -17.24 -9.36 -4.77
C LYS A 186 -17.52 -8.19 -3.83
N HIS A 187 -16.62 -7.93 -2.88
CA HIS A 187 -16.72 -6.86 -1.89
C HIS A 187 -15.70 -5.75 -2.12
N LEU A 188 -15.07 -5.69 -3.29
CA LEU A 188 -14.10 -4.65 -3.65
C LEU A 188 -14.64 -3.77 -4.77
N LYS A 189 -14.23 -2.51 -4.75
CA LYS A 189 -14.33 -1.62 -5.90
C LYS A 189 -13.02 -0.86 -6.05
N LEU A 190 -12.33 -1.08 -7.16
CA LEU A 190 -11.12 -0.32 -7.50
C LEU A 190 -11.53 1.02 -8.13
N HIS A 191 -10.88 2.09 -7.73
CA HIS A 191 -11.00 3.42 -8.33
C HIS A 191 -9.63 3.88 -8.75
N ASP A 192 -9.51 4.27 -10.01
CA ASP A 192 -8.33 4.94 -10.52
C ASP A 192 -8.44 6.43 -10.18
N LEU A 193 -7.58 6.92 -9.28
CA LEU A 193 -7.63 8.33 -8.94
C LEU A 193 -7.14 9.22 -10.08
N ASP A 194 -6.33 8.75 -11.02
CA ASP A 194 -5.97 9.60 -12.17
C ASP A 194 -7.24 9.91 -13.00
N VAL A 195 -8.04 8.88 -13.30
CA VAL A 195 -9.32 9.04 -14.01
C VAL A 195 -10.31 9.88 -13.22
N VAL A 196 -10.44 9.63 -11.91
CA VAL A 196 -11.34 10.43 -11.06
C VAL A 196 -10.92 11.91 -11.07
N LEU A 197 -9.63 12.20 -10.98
CA LEU A 197 -9.14 13.57 -10.90
C LEU A 197 -9.17 14.30 -12.24
N ASP A 198 -9.12 13.59 -13.37
CA ASP A 198 -9.35 14.18 -14.69
C ASP A 198 -10.75 14.81 -14.80
N ASP A 199 -11.74 14.21 -14.12
CA ASP A 199 -13.13 14.69 -14.10
C ASP A 199 -13.40 15.74 -13.00
N GLU A 200 -12.46 15.94 -12.06
CA GLU A 200 -12.61 16.86 -10.92
C GLU A 200 -11.87 18.18 -11.17
N ALA A 201 -12.51 19.08 -11.92
CA ALA A 201 -11.94 20.37 -12.33
C ALA A 201 -11.39 21.23 -11.17
N ASP A 202 -11.99 21.13 -9.98
CA ASP A 202 -11.57 21.88 -8.78
C ASP A 202 -10.29 21.32 -8.12
N PHE A 203 -9.92 20.07 -8.42
CA PHE A 203 -8.84 19.40 -7.70
C PHE A 203 -7.46 19.99 -8.02
N ARG A 204 -7.14 20.19 -9.30
CA ARG A 204 -5.81 20.68 -9.70
C ARG A 204 -5.51 22.07 -9.11
N PRO A 205 -6.43 23.07 -9.20
CA PRO A 205 -6.23 24.35 -8.52
C PRO A 205 -6.07 24.20 -6.99
N ALA A 206 -6.89 23.37 -6.35
CA ALA A 206 -6.80 23.14 -4.91
C ALA A 206 -5.47 22.49 -4.51
N TRP A 207 -4.92 21.59 -5.33
CA TRP A 207 -3.63 20.95 -5.11
C TRP A 207 -2.47 21.94 -5.25
N GLU A 208 -2.51 22.79 -6.27
CA GLU A 208 -1.50 23.85 -6.46
C GLU A 208 -1.49 24.83 -5.28
N GLU A 209 -2.67 25.30 -4.86
CA GLU A 209 -2.83 26.20 -3.71
C GLU A 209 -2.33 25.54 -2.43
N ALA A 210 -2.79 24.34 -2.10
CA ALA A 210 -2.37 23.62 -0.90
C ALA A 210 -0.85 23.36 -0.89
N THR A 211 -0.27 23.04 -2.05
CA THR A 211 1.18 22.86 -2.20
C THR A 211 1.92 24.18 -1.93
N ALA A 212 1.43 25.31 -2.46
CA ALA A 212 1.99 26.63 -2.18
C ALA A 212 1.88 27.00 -0.69
N ASP A 213 0.75 26.67 -0.03
CA ASP A 213 0.56 26.90 1.40
C ASP A 213 1.55 26.13 2.26
N ILE A 214 1.87 24.88 1.89
CA ILE A 214 2.86 24.07 2.60
C ILE A 214 4.27 24.65 2.41
N ARG A 215 4.60 25.17 1.21
CA ARG A 215 5.87 25.84 0.97
C ARG A 215 6.02 27.09 1.85
N ARG A 216 5.01 27.95 1.91
CA ARG A 216 5.02 29.13 2.79
C ARG A 216 5.20 28.75 4.26
N ARG A 217 4.40 27.78 4.75
CA ARG A 217 4.57 27.26 6.14
C ARG A 217 5.97 26.72 6.41
N ARG A 218 6.59 26.03 5.45
CA ARG A 218 7.98 25.55 5.56
C ARG A 218 8.96 26.73 5.67
N GLU A 219 8.81 27.74 4.81
CA GLU A 219 9.67 28.94 4.79
C GLU A 219 9.54 29.76 6.07
N ASP A 220 8.32 29.84 6.62
CA ASP A 220 8.03 30.49 7.91
C ASP A 220 8.52 29.69 9.13
N GLY A 221 9.05 28.48 8.91
CA GLY A 221 9.60 27.63 9.97
C GLY A 221 8.53 26.91 10.81
N ASP A 222 7.33 26.69 10.29
CA ASP A 222 6.24 26.01 11.00
C ASP A 222 6.69 24.62 11.53
N PRO A 223 6.75 24.41 12.87
CA PRO A 223 7.29 23.18 13.44
C PRO A 223 6.55 21.91 13.02
N ALA A 224 5.23 21.99 12.83
CA ALA A 224 4.41 20.86 12.41
C ALA A 224 4.73 20.45 10.97
N THR A 225 4.86 21.42 10.06
CA THR A 225 5.23 21.19 8.67
C THR A 225 6.65 20.66 8.54
N LEU A 226 7.62 21.24 9.26
CA LEU A 226 9.00 20.74 9.26
C LEU A 226 9.10 19.31 9.80
N THR A 227 8.38 19.00 10.87
CA THR A 227 8.29 17.64 11.42
C THR A 227 7.70 16.66 10.40
N ALA A 228 6.58 17.02 9.78
CA ALA A 228 5.95 16.18 8.77
C ALA A 228 6.86 15.93 7.56
N ILE A 229 7.60 16.96 7.12
CA ILE A 229 8.58 16.82 6.03
C ILE A 229 9.70 15.86 6.43
N ARG A 230 10.32 16.09 7.59
CA ARG A 230 11.39 15.24 8.12
C ARG A 230 10.96 13.78 8.23
N ASP A 231 9.76 13.52 8.74
CA ASP A 231 9.30 12.16 9.02
C ASP A 231 8.92 11.40 7.73
N ALA A 232 8.49 12.09 6.67
CA ALA A 232 8.16 11.47 5.39
C ALA A 232 9.35 11.37 4.41
N LEU A 233 10.40 12.17 4.63
CA LEU A 233 11.55 12.24 3.73
C LEU A 233 12.26 10.89 3.52
N PRO A 234 12.56 10.07 4.55
CA PRO A 234 13.19 8.76 4.34
C PRO A 234 12.35 7.86 3.44
N VAL A 235 11.02 7.93 3.53
CA VAL A 235 10.16 7.08 2.69
C VAL A 235 10.17 7.57 1.24
N ARG A 236 10.01 8.88 1.01
CA ARG A 236 10.03 9.44 -0.35
C ARG A 236 11.39 9.27 -1.02
N PHE A 237 12.49 9.46 -0.29
CA PHE A 237 13.85 9.25 -0.78
C PHE A 237 14.02 7.85 -1.41
N HIS A 238 13.40 6.83 -0.83
CA HIS A 238 13.49 5.44 -1.31
C HIS A 238 12.34 5.03 -2.24
N ASN A 239 11.50 5.95 -2.74
CA ASN A 239 10.37 5.61 -3.61
C ASN A 239 10.46 6.22 -5.02
N ILE A 240 11.45 7.09 -5.26
CA ILE A 240 11.53 7.89 -6.49
C ILE A 240 12.32 7.15 -7.57
N ALA A 241 11.89 7.29 -8.82
CA ALA A 241 12.59 6.77 -9.98
C ALA A 241 13.95 7.45 -10.19
N ASN A 242 14.93 6.66 -10.62
CA ASN A 242 16.28 7.12 -10.94
C ASN A 242 16.67 6.60 -12.34
N PRO A 243 16.05 7.11 -13.42
CA PRO A 243 16.31 6.64 -14.77
C PRO A 243 17.78 6.86 -15.14
N GLY A 244 18.39 5.84 -15.76
CA GLY A 244 19.81 5.87 -16.17
C GLY A 244 20.82 5.64 -15.04
N VAL A 245 20.37 5.45 -13.80
CA VAL A 245 21.23 5.11 -12.66
C VAL A 245 21.27 3.59 -12.48
N SER A 246 22.47 3.02 -12.41
CA SER A 246 22.64 1.59 -12.13
C SER A 246 22.24 1.21 -10.71
N GLU A 247 21.93 -0.06 -10.46
CA GLU A 247 21.62 -0.56 -9.11
C GLU A 247 22.75 -0.27 -8.11
N ASP A 248 24.02 -0.43 -8.54
CA ASP A 248 25.19 -0.20 -7.69
C ASP A 248 25.42 1.29 -7.37
N GLU A 249 25.23 2.21 -8.32
CA GLU A 249 25.26 3.65 -8.04
C GLU A 249 24.16 4.07 -7.06
N LEU A 250 22.95 3.53 -7.22
CA LEU A 250 21.83 3.81 -6.34
C LEU A 250 22.08 3.27 -4.93
N ARG A 251 22.65 2.06 -4.81
CA ARG A 251 23.08 1.45 -3.56
C ARG A 251 24.10 2.34 -2.83
N ARG A 252 25.13 2.83 -3.53
CA ARG A 252 26.12 3.77 -2.97
C ARG A 252 25.48 5.06 -2.48
N ALA A 253 24.56 5.63 -3.26
CA ALA A 253 23.82 6.83 -2.85
C ALA A 253 22.96 6.60 -1.59
N TYR A 254 22.36 5.41 -1.45
CA TYR A 254 21.58 5.04 -0.27
C TYR A 254 22.45 4.82 0.98
N ARG A 255 23.64 4.23 0.82
CA ARG A 255 24.66 4.12 1.88
C ARG A 255 25.25 5.47 2.31
N GLY A 256 25.23 6.45 1.42
CA GLY A 256 25.86 7.75 1.65
C GLY A 256 27.35 7.75 1.33
N ASP A 257 27.78 6.91 0.39
CA ASP A 257 29.17 6.88 -0.08
C ASP A 257 29.52 8.22 -0.77
N GLU A 258 30.75 8.72 -0.57
CA GLU A 258 31.17 10.07 -0.99
C GLU A 258 31.14 10.27 -2.51
N ASP A 259 31.51 9.24 -3.27
CA ASP A 259 31.50 9.23 -4.74
C ASP A 259 30.08 9.31 -5.32
N ALA A 260 29.06 8.91 -4.56
CA ALA A 260 27.65 9.00 -4.90
C ALA A 260 26.95 10.22 -4.29
N ALA A 261 27.69 11.16 -3.66
CA ALA A 261 27.10 12.31 -2.97
C ALA A 261 26.28 13.22 -3.90
N GLY A 262 26.68 13.36 -5.16
CA GLY A 262 25.94 14.12 -6.17
C GLY A 262 24.55 13.53 -6.44
N LEU A 263 24.49 12.23 -6.70
CA LEU A 263 23.25 11.48 -6.88
C LEU A 263 22.37 11.56 -5.63
N ARG A 264 22.95 11.32 -4.44
CA ARG A 264 22.21 11.41 -3.18
C ARG A 264 21.57 12.79 -2.99
N ARG A 265 22.31 13.89 -3.22
CA ARG A 265 21.75 15.25 -3.15
C ARG A 265 20.59 15.44 -4.12
N SER A 266 20.71 14.93 -5.35
CA SER A 266 19.63 14.98 -6.35
C SER A 266 18.38 14.21 -5.90
N ILE A 267 18.54 13.00 -5.35
CA ILE A 267 17.42 12.21 -4.81
C ILE A 267 16.78 12.94 -3.64
N THR A 268 17.57 13.46 -2.70
CA THR A 268 17.07 14.22 -1.53
C THR A 268 16.25 15.43 -1.96
N ALA A 269 16.76 16.25 -2.90
CA ALA A 269 16.06 17.45 -3.36
C ALA A 269 14.69 17.11 -3.98
N ARG A 270 14.64 16.08 -4.84
CA ARG A 270 13.38 15.61 -5.44
C ARG A 270 12.46 15.00 -4.38
N ALA A 271 12.99 14.30 -3.39
CA ALA A 271 12.22 13.73 -2.29
C ALA A 271 11.56 14.81 -1.43
N GLU A 272 12.29 15.87 -1.07
CA GLU A 272 11.72 17.00 -0.34
C GLU A 272 10.59 17.69 -1.11
N ALA A 273 10.81 17.97 -2.40
CA ALA A 273 9.77 18.53 -3.27
C ALA A 273 8.54 17.62 -3.35
N GLY A 274 8.78 16.31 -3.49
CA GLY A 274 7.74 15.29 -3.51
C GLY A 274 6.96 15.17 -2.20
N VAL A 275 7.59 15.33 -1.03
CA VAL A 275 6.87 15.34 0.26
C VAL A 275 5.92 16.52 0.35
N VAL A 276 6.37 17.71 -0.07
CA VAL A 276 5.56 18.93 -0.07
C VAL A 276 4.34 18.76 -0.99
N ALA A 277 4.55 18.29 -2.22
CA ALA A 277 3.47 18.05 -3.16
C ALA A 277 2.51 16.93 -2.72
N TYR A 278 3.02 15.83 -2.15
CA TYR A 278 2.20 14.76 -1.59
C TYR A 278 1.28 15.27 -0.48
N ARG A 279 1.82 16.09 0.44
CA ARG A 279 0.99 16.70 1.49
C ARG A 279 -0.03 17.68 0.90
N GLY A 280 0.34 18.44 -0.13
CA GLY A 280 -0.57 19.31 -0.86
C GLY A 280 -1.75 18.52 -1.44
N PHE A 281 -1.48 17.34 -2.00
CA PHE A 281 -2.50 16.45 -2.54
C PHE A 281 -3.48 16.01 -1.45
N LEU A 282 -2.96 15.55 -0.30
CA LEU A 282 -3.80 15.12 0.81
C LEU A 282 -4.68 16.26 1.35
N GLU A 283 -4.13 17.47 1.48
CA GLU A 283 -4.89 18.64 1.90
C GLU A 283 -5.94 19.04 0.86
N ALA A 284 -5.61 19.05 -0.43
CA ALA A 284 -6.56 19.35 -1.50
C ALA A 284 -7.72 18.37 -1.56
N ARG A 285 -7.42 17.07 -1.48
CA ARG A 285 -8.42 15.98 -1.37
C ARG A 285 -9.40 16.25 -0.23
N ASP A 286 -8.88 16.63 0.93
CA ASP A 286 -9.70 16.88 2.12
C ASP A 286 -10.49 18.19 2.00
N ARG A 287 -9.89 19.26 1.45
CA ARG A 287 -10.54 20.56 1.22
C ARG A 287 -11.77 20.45 0.31
N ILE A 288 -11.68 19.68 -0.77
CA ILE A 288 -12.80 19.51 -1.70
C ILE A 288 -13.77 18.39 -1.26
N GLY A 289 -13.45 17.66 -0.19
CA GLY A 289 -14.23 16.52 0.28
C GLY A 289 -14.28 15.37 -0.73
N LEU A 290 -13.21 15.14 -1.49
CA LEU A 290 -13.20 14.20 -2.63
C LEU A 290 -13.72 12.81 -2.25
N LEU A 291 -13.23 12.25 -1.14
CA LEU A 291 -13.61 10.90 -0.72
C LEU A 291 -15.10 10.81 -0.33
N GLU A 292 -15.64 11.86 0.27
CA GLU A 292 -17.07 11.93 0.64
C GLU A 292 -17.94 12.08 -0.61
N ARG A 293 -17.47 12.79 -1.65
CA ARG A 293 -18.18 12.86 -2.94
C ARG A 293 -18.20 11.52 -3.66
N LEU A 294 -17.05 10.82 -3.67
CA LEU A 294 -16.91 9.52 -4.35
C LEU A 294 -17.64 8.39 -3.63
N VAL A 295 -17.58 8.40 -2.30
CA VAL A 295 -18.16 7.37 -1.45
C VAL A 295 -18.81 8.04 -0.24
N PRO A 296 -20.01 8.61 -0.41
CA PRO A 296 -20.71 9.31 0.66
C PRO A 296 -20.83 8.44 1.89
N GLY A 297 -20.52 8.98 3.07
CA GLY A 297 -20.51 8.30 4.36
C GLY A 297 -19.59 7.07 4.43
N GLY A 298 -18.55 7.02 3.60
CA GLY A 298 -17.57 5.93 3.59
C GLY A 298 -16.64 5.96 4.80
N LEU A 299 -16.57 4.85 5.53
CA LEU A 299 -15.70 4.71 6.70
C LEU A 299 -14.24 4.56 6.27
N SER A 300 -13.39 5.46 6.73
CA SER A 300 -12.01 5.53 6.27
C SER A 300 -11.09 4.51 6.93
N MET A 301 -10.56 3.61 6.11
CA MET A 301 -9.48 2.70 6.46
C MET A 301 -8.11 3.27 6.10
N THR A 302 -7.05 2.70 6.69
CA THR A 302 -5.67 3.13 6.42
C THR A 302 -4.69 1.98 6.60
N VAL A 303 -3.65 1.94 5.77
CA VAL A 303 -2.43 1.16 6.01
C VAL A 303 -1.36 1.96 6.76
N SER A 304 -1.62 3.22 7.11
CA SER A 304 -0.76 4.06 7.97
C SER A 304 -1.56 4.40 9.23
N PRO A 305 -1.48 3.57 10.28
CA PRO A 305 -2.33 3.69 11.46
C PRO A 305 -2.16 5.03 12.16
N ARG A 306 -3.27 5.68 12.50
CA ARG A 306 -3.30 6.95 13.21
C ARG A 306 -4.64 7.10 13.93
N PRO A 307 -4.73 7.92 15.00
CA PRO A 307 -5.98 8.17 15.69
C PRO A 307 -7.12 8.56 14.72
N GLY A 308 -8.28 7.95 14.91
CA GLY A 308 -9.49 8.26 14.16
C GLY A 308 -9.54 7.74 12.72
N ARG A 309 -8.81 6.66 12.41
CA ARG A 309 -8.94 5.88 11.16
C ARG A 309 -8.96 4.38 11.48
N LEU A 310 -9.61 3.59 10.64
CA LEU A 310 -9.64 2.13 10.76
C LEU A 310 -8.33 1.53 10.21
N GLY A 311 -7.35 1.29 11.09
CA GLY A 311 -6.06 0.72 10.70
C GLY A 311 -6.19 -0.75 10.31
N VAL A 312 -5.98 -1.07 9.02
CA VAL A 312 -6.13 -2.43 8.49
C VAL A 312 -4.79 -3.01 8.03
N ARG A 313 -4.57 -4.28 8.38
CA ARG A 313 -3.33 -4.98 8.10
C ARG A 313 -3.34 -5.53 6.67
N PRO A 314 -2.47 -5.01 5.79
CA PRO A 314 -2.51 -5.34 4.37
C PRO A 314 -2.03 -6.76 4.09
N LEU A 315 -1.10 -7.32 4.88
CA LEU A 315 -0.54 -8.66 4.71
C LEU A 315 -0.39 -9.35 6.08
N PRO A 316 -0.50 -10.68 6.17
CA PRO A 316 -0.30 -11.39 7.43
C PRO A 316 1.12 -11.18 7.95
N ARG A 317 1.33 -11.39 9.26
CA ARG A 317 2.69 -11.45 9.81
C ARG A 317 3.45 -12.63 9.17
N PRO A 318 4.77 -12.52 8.96
CA PRO A 318 5.67 -11.45 9.43
C PRO A 318 5.87 -10.30 8.43
N ALA A 319 5.10 -10.22 7.34
CA ALA A 319 5.26 -9.15 6.36
C ALA A 319 5.16 -7.77 7.02
N ASN A 320 6.18 -6.94 6.77
CA ASN A 320 6.36 -5.61 7.37
C ASN A 320 6.58 -4.51 6.32
N LYS A 321 6.35 -4.82 5.04
CA LYS A 321 6.33 -3.87 3.92
C LYS A 321 5.04 -4.07 3.14
N LEU A 322 4.58 -3.01 2.49
CA LEU A 322 3.44 -3.07 1.57
C LEU A 322 3.84 -3.82 0.28
N PRO A 323 2.90 -4.51 -0.38
CA PRO A 323 3.25 -5.39 -1.50
C PRO A 323 3.95 -4.68 -2.67
N TYR A 324 3.59 -3.41 -2.90
CA TYR A 324 4.20 -2.59 -3.95
C TYR A 324 5.58 -2.01 -3.60
N HIS A 325 6.10 -2.28 -2.40
CA HIS A 325 7.44 -1.87 -1.98
C HIS A 325 8.51 -2.95 -2.15
N GLY A 326 8.18 -4.14 -2.64
CA GLY A 326 9.16 -5.22 -2.79
C GLY A 326 8.67 -6.34 -3.70
N VAL A 327 9.19 -7.54 -3.45
CA VAL A 327 8.77 -8.79 -4.07
C VAL A 327 8.23 -9.75 -3.00
N PRO A 328 7.14 -10.48 -3.28
CA PRO A 328 6.60 -11.45 -2.33
C PRO A 328 7.49 -12.70 -2.29
N VAL A 329 7.75 -13.16 -1.07
CA VAL A 329 8.56 -14.35 -0.78
C VAL A 329 7.77 -15.27 0.14
N ILE A 330 7.59 -16.51 -0.32
CA ILE A 330 6.97 -17.58 0.46
C ILE A 330 8.10 -18.39 1.09
N GLU A 331 8.09 -18.48 2.42
CA GLU A 331 9.05 -19.28 3.18
C GLU A 331 8.94 -20.77 2.82
N ARG A 332 10.03 -21.52 3.01
CA ARG A 332 10.07 -22.98 2.78
C ARG A 332 8.89 -23.66 3.48
N GLY A 333 8.18 -24.52 2.76
CA GLY A 333 6.97 -25.20 3.27
C GLY A 333 5.70 -24.34 3.27
N GLY A 334 5.78 -23.08 2.82
CA GLY A 334 4.63 -22.19 2.69
C GLY A 334 4.11 -21.62 4.01
N ALA A 335 4.94 -21.62 5.06
CA ALA A 335 4.51 -21.25 6.41
C ALA A 335 4.18 -19.75 6.55
N SER A 336 4.93 -18.90 5.84
CA SER A 336 4.77 -17.45 5.93
C SER A 336 4.95 -16.75 4.58
N LEU A 337 4.42 -15.53 4.51
CA LEU A 337 4.58 -14.60 3.40
C LEU A 337 5.31 -13.36 3.88
N ARG A 338 6.40 -13.02 3.19
CA ARG A 338 7.16 -11.77 3.40
C ARG A 338 7.10 -10.92 2.14
N ILE A 339 7.39 -9.63 2.31
CA ILE A 339 7.76 -8.74 1.22
C ILE A 339 9.21 -8.31 1.47
N ASP A 340 10.09 -8.75 0.59
CA ASP A 340 11.52 -8.48 0.67
C ASP A 340 11.92 -7.51 -0.45
N TYR A 341 12.97 -6.72 -0.22
CA TYR A 341 13.55 -5.92 -1.30
C TYR A 341 14.34 -6.85 -2.21
N LEU A 342 14.20 -6.68 -3.53
CA LEU A 342 14.90 -7.50 -4.51
C LEU A 342 16.43 -7.51 -4.29
N TRP A 343 17.00 -6.38 -3.89
CA TRP A 343 18.41 -6.28 -3.52
C TRP A 343 18.77 -7.22 -2.37
N ASP A 344 18.02 -7.15 -1.27
CA ASP A 344 18.26 -7.99 -0.09
C ASP A 344 18.05 -9.47 -0.44
N LEU A 345 17.06 -9.77 -1.28
CA LEU A 345 16.79 -11.13 -1.74
C LEU A 345 17.98 -11.72 -2.52
N ARG A 346 18.58 -10.96 -3.45
CA ARG A 346 19.76 -11.38 -4.24
C ARG A 346 21.04 -11.53 -3.42
N HIS A 347 21.17 -10.74 -2.35
CA HIS A 347 22.40 -10.64 -1.56
C HIS A 347 22.31 -11.36 -0.19
N GLY A 348 21.22 -12.08 0.07
CA GLY A 348 20.93 -12.74 1.35
C GLY A 348 21.42 -14.19 1.48
N GLY A 349 21.94 -14.81 0.40
CA GLY A 349 22.49 -16.17 0.45
C GLY A 349 21.48 -17.32 0.41
N GLY A 350 20.20 -17.04 0.16
CA GLY A 350 19.14 -18.06 0.11
C GLY A 350 19.03 -18.78 -1.23
N THR A 351 18.38 -19.95 -1.25
CA THR A 351 17.99 -20.65 -2.48
C THR A 351 16.52 -20.39 -2.77
N LEU A 352 16.22 -19.82 -3.93
CA LEU A 352 14.90 -19.30 -4.28
C LEU A 352 14.44 -19.86 -5.61
N GLU A 353 13.18 -20.27 -5.67
CA GLU A 353 12.49 -20.66 -6.89
C GLU A 353 11.59 -19.50 -7.35
N PRO A 354 11.87 -18.91 -8.53
CA PRO A 354 10.97 -17.94 -9.14
C PRO A 354 9.71 -18.63 -9.66
N LEU A 355 8.53 -18.16 -9.24
CA LEU A 355 7.25 -18.64 -9.75
C LEU A 355 6.61 -17.58 -10.64
N HIS A 356 6.34 -17.93 -11.90
CA HIS A 356 5.62 -17.08 -12.85
C HIS A 356 4.17 -17.53 -12.92
N LEU A 357 3.24 -16.58 -12.89
CA LEU A 357 1.84 -16.88 -13.07
C LEU A 357 1.56 -17.08 -14.58
N GLU A 358 0.89 -18.17 -14.93
CA GLU A 358 0.55 -18.50 -16.32
C GLU A 358 -0.17 -17.34 -17.02
N GLY A 359 0.26 -16.89 -18.20
CA GLY A 359 -0.40 -15.77 -18.90
C GLY A 359 -0.27 -14.40 -18.23
N ASP A 360 0.62 -14.26 -17.24
CA ASP A 360 1.10 -12.97 -16.77
C ASP A 360 2.01 -12.32 -17.83
N ALA A 361 1.81 -11.03 -18.09
CA ALA A 361 2.54 -10.29 -19.11
C ALA A 361 3.86 -9.71 -18.56
N ASP A 362 3.99 -9.58 -17.25
CA ASP A 362 5.23 -9.11 -16.63
C ASP A 362 6.27 -10.24 -16.61
N PRO A 363 7.48 -10.03 -17.17
CA PRO A 363 8.48 -11.08 -17.29
C PRO A 363 9.18 -11.39 -15.96
N ALA A 364 9.00 -10.59 -14.90
CA ALA A 364 9.55 -10.91 -13.59
C ALA A 364 8.69 -11.98 -12.87
N PRO A 365 9.20 -12.60 -11.79
CA PRO A 365 8.46 -13.62 -11.05
C PRO A 365 7.25 -13.03 -10.34
N PHE A 366 6.11 -13.71 -10.38
CA PHE A 366 4.88 -13.31 -9.66
C PHE A 366 5.04 -13.52 -8.14
N VAL A 367 5.87 -14.47 -7.74
CA VAL A 367 6.29 -14.71 -6.36
C VAL A 367 7.57 -15.54 -6.32
N TYR A 368 8.38 -15.36 -5.27
CA TYR A 368 9.52 -16.23 -5.00
C TYR A 368 9.16 -17.24 -3.90
N ARG A 369 9.68 -18.46 -4.00
CA ARG A 369 9.55 -19.49 -2.97
C ARG A 369 10.93 -19.91 -2.49
N GLU A 370 11.16 -19.93 -1.19
CA GLU A 370 12.38 -20.52 -0.63
C GLU A 370 12.36 -22.04 -0.84
N ALA A 371 13.44 -22.57 -1.44
CA ALA A 371 13.63 -23.99 -1.70
C ALA A 371 14.03 -24.74 -0.44
#